data_AF-A0A954F7Q3-F1
#
_entry.id   AF-A0A954F7Q3-F1
#
_cell.length_a   1.000
_cell.length_b   1.000
_cell.length_c   1.000
_cell.angle_alpha   90.00
_cell.angle_beta   90.00
_cell.angle_gamma   90.00
#
_symmetry.space_group_name_H-M   'P 1'
#
loop_
_entity.id
_entity.type
_entity.pdbx_description
1 polymer ?
#
loop_
_entity_poly.entity_id
_entity_poly.type
_entity_poly.pdbx_seq_one_letter_code
_entity_poly.pdbx_strand_id
1 'polypeptide(L)'
;EGLVPTKEPFQRLFNQGMLQAFAYKDSTGRLVPVDEVDEDANPPVLKSDQKPVERIVAKMSKTLKNVVNPDDVCEQYGVDAFRLYEMFMGPLADSKPWNDRDVPGTRRFLDRVWRLFVDPDGDAKVRPQVLAERNGKPAGDALELERAFNRCLERVEDSFTHFNFNTAVAAFMEFMNTASKHVDSLDRDLCERFVCALAPFAPHIAEELWSRMGHTGGVTRAPWPELRPEYLVEDDFELVVQVMGKIRGRTRAPMAADKEALEVLARATIESNLEGKEIVKTIVVPGRLVNFVVK
;
A
#
# COMPACT_ATOMS: atom_id res chain seq x y z
N GLU A 1 -25.25 40.27 -15.51
CA GLU A 1 -25.26 39.12 -14.56
C GLU A 1 -26.14 38.01 -15.13
N GLY A 2 -25.81 36.73 -14.89
CA GLY A 2 -26.66 35.60 -15.34
C GLY A 2 -26.07 34.65 -16.40
N LEU A 3 -24.76 34.66 -16.66
CA LEU A 3 -24.14 33.72 -17.62
C LEU A 3 -23.97 32.29 -17.07
N VAL A 4 -23.82 32.14 -15.75
CA VAL A 4 -23.72 30.85 -15.07
C VAL A 4 -24.50 30.89 -13.76
N PRO A 5 -25.07 29.74 -13.31
CA PRO A 5 -25.91 29.68 -12.11
C PRO A 5 -25.13 29.64 -10.80
N THR A 6 -23.81 29.40 -10.82
CA THR A 6 -22.97 29.31 -9.61
C THR A 6 -22.13 30.58 -9.42
N LYS A 7 -21.96 30.99 -8.16
CA LYS A 7 -21.08 32.11 -7.80
C LYS A 7 -19.60 31.71 -7.80
N GLU A 8 -19.31 30.49 -7.38
CA GLU A 8 -17.95 29.94 -7.32
C GLU A 8 -17.73 28.92 -8.45
N PRO A 9 -16.60 28.98 -9.19
CA PRO A 9 -16.28 28.05 -10.26
C PRO A 9 -15.77 26.69 -9.75
N PHE A 10 -15.30 26.60 -8.50
CA PHE A 10 -14.75 25.39 -7.90
C PHE A 10 -15.41 25.11 -6.55
N GLN A 11 -16.04 23.94 -6.40
CA GLN A 11 -16.59 23.51 -5.10
C GLN A 11 -15.50 22.96 -4.17
N ARG A 12 -14.41 22.45 -4.74
CA ARG A 12 -13.24 21.95 -4.03
C ARG A 12 -12.00 22.23 -4.88
N LEU A 13 -10.97 22.78 -4.23
CA LEU A 13 -9.64 22.95 -4.80
C LEU A 13 -8.65 22.09 -4.00
N PHE A 14 -7.87 21.28 -4.70
CA PHE A 14 -6.75 20.55 -4.11
C PHE A 14 -5.49 20.91 -4.88
N ASN A 15 -4.43 21.29 -4.17
CA ASN A 15 -3.14 21.64 -4.77
C ASN A 15 -2.16 20.52 -4.45
N GLN A 16 -1.72 19.80 -5.48
CA GLN A 16 -0.71 18.75 -5.35
C GLN A 16 0.67 19.33 -5.07
N GLY A 17 1.50 18.54 -4.39
CA GLY A 17 2.92 18.82 -4.23
C GLY A 17 3.67 18.78 -5.55
N MET A 18 4.84 19.43 -5.58
CA MET A 18 5.71 19.43 -6.76
C MET A 18 6.51 18.13 -6.82
N LEU A 19 6.57 17.52 -8.00
CA LEU A 19 7.60 16.53 -8.31
C LEU A 19 8.95 17.25 -8.48
N GLN A 20 9.91 16.83 -7.66
CA GLN A 20 11.28 17.30 -7.65
C GLN A 20 12.19 16.20 -8.19
N ALA A 21 13.46 16.50 -8.39
CA ALA A 21 14.47 15.50 -8.73
C ALA A 21 15.73 15.74 -7.91
N PHE A 22 16.56 14.70 -7.82
CA PHE A 22 17.91 14.86 -7.31
C PHE A 22 18.71 15.77 -8.24
N ALA A 23 19.56 16.60 -7.65
CA ALA A 23 20.52 17.44 -8.33
C ALA A 23 21.81 17.46 -7.51
N TYR A 24 22.89 17.96 -8.10
CA TYR A 24 24.20 17.91 -7.47
C TYR A 24 24.82 19.29 -7.37
N LYS A 25 25.59 19.52 -6.31
CA LYS A 25 26.41 20.73 -6.12
C LYS A 25 27.86 20.36 -5.90
N ASP A 26 28.75 21.09 -6.57
CA ASP A 26 30.19 20.98 -6.30
C ASP A 26 30.57 21.75 -5.01
N SER A 27 31.84 21.65 -4.60
CA SER A 27 32.35 22.34 -3.40
C SER A 27 32.26 23.86 -3.44
N THR A 28 32.01 24.45 -4.61
CA THR A 28 31.80 25.91 -4.78
C THR A 28 30.33 26.30 -4.65
N GLY A 29 29.43 25.32 -4.51
CA GLY A 29 27.98 25.52 -4.45
C GLY A 29 27.31 25.63 -5.83
N ARG A 30 28.07 25.45 -6.91
CA ARG A 30 27.54 25.47 -8.28
C ARG A 30 26.80 24.18 -8.56
N LEU A 31 25.65 24.30 -9.23
CA LEU A 31 24.86 23.15 -9.65
C LEU A 31 25.56 22.42 -10.80
N VAL A 32 25.59 21.10 -10.71
CA VAL A 32 26.20 20.19 -11.68
C VAL A 32 25.11 19.38 -12.38
N PRO A 33 25.14 19.24 -13.71
CA PRO A 33 24.25 18.34 -14.43
C PRO A 33 24.39 16.88 -13.99
N VAL A 34 23.28 16.15 -13.91
CA VAL A 34 23.26 14.76 -13.40
C VAL A 34 24.11 13.80 -14.25
N ASP A 35 24.18 13.99 -15.56
CA ASP A 35 24.98 13.13 -16.46
C ASP A 35 26.49 13.27 -16.26
N GLU A 36 26.96 14.35 -15.62
CA GLU A 36 28.37 14.56 -15.25
C GLU A 36 28.74 13.90 -13.91
N VAL A 37 27.77 13.35 -13.18
CA VAL A 37 27.95 12.75 -11.85
C VAL A 37 27.87 11.24 -11.91
N ASP A 38 28.77 10.57 -11.19
CA ASP A 38 28.64 9.16 -10.83
C ASP A 38 27.84 9.06 -9.52
N GLU A 39 26.57 8.69 -9.67
CA GLU A 39 25.60 8.59 -8.57
C GLU A 39 25.73 7.29 -7.76
N ASP A 40 26.48 6.31 -8.28
CA ASP A 40 26.68 5.01 -7.63
C ASP A 40 27.89 5.02 -6.67
N ALA A 41 28.77 6.03 -6.80
CA ALA A 41 29.82 6.30 -5.84
C ALA A 41 29.25 6.77 -4.47
N ASN A 42 29.97 6.44 -3.38
CA ASN A 42 29.60 6.86 -2.04
C ASN A 42 30.79 7.54 -1.32
N PRO A 43 30.83 8.89 -1.23
CA PRO A 43 29.81 9.85 -1.71
C PRO A 43 29.81 9.99 -3.25
N PRO A 44 28.74 10.55 -3.87
CA PRO A 44 28.70 10.82 -5.30
C PRO A 44 29.85 11.73 -5.75
N VAL A 45 30.38 11.49 -6.95
CA VAL A 45 31.56 12.22 -7.49
C VAL A 45 31.36 12.68 -8.93
N LEU A 46 32.13 13.68 -9.36
CA LEU A 46 32.23 14.06 -10.77
C LEU A 46 32.92 12.95 -11.58
N LYS A 47 32.35 12.58 -12.73
CA LYS A 47 32.96 11.60 -13.65
C LYS A 47 34.31 12.08 -14.20
N SER A 48 34.50 13.39 -14.33
CA SER A 48 35.68 14.00 -14.95
C SER A 48 36.93 13.96 -14.07
N ASP A 49 36.80 14.28 -12.78
CA ASP A 49 37.95 14.44 -11.87
C ASP A 49 37.78 13.78 -10.51
N GLN A 50 36.70 13.00 -10.32
CA GLN A 50 36.40 12.24 -9.11
C GLN A 50 36.24 13.11 -7.84
N LYS A 51 36.02 14.43 -7.99
CA LYS A 51 35.73 15.28 -6.84
C LYS A 51 34.33 15.00 -6.29
N PRO A 52 34.16 15.01 -4.95
CA PRO A 52 32.87 14.78 -4.33
C PRO A 52 31.89 15.90 -4.66
N VAL A 53 30.62 15.51 -4.85
CA VAL A 53 29.49 16.42 -5.01
C VAL A 53 28.44 16.14 -3.94
N GLU A 54 27.74 17.18 -3.52
CA GLU A 54 26.62 17.08 -2.58
C GLU A 54 25.33 16.82 -3.36
N ARG A 55 24.60 15.75 -2.99
CA ARG A 55 23.25 15.49 -3.52
C ARG A 55 22.23 16.36 -2.79
N ILE A 56 21.45 17.10 -3.56
CA ILE A 56 20.37 17.97 -3.08
C ILE A 56 19.06 17.63 -3.81
N VAL A 57 17.94 18.17 -3.30
CA VAL A 57 16.64 18.10 -3.97
C VAL A 57 16.35 19.45 -4.63
N ALA A 58 16.02 19.44 -5.92
CA ALA A 58 15.71 20.63 -6.70
C ALA A 58 14.53 20.39 -7.64
N LYS A 59 13.95 21.48 -8.16
CA LYS A 59 12.95 21.38 -9.23
C LYS A 59 13.59 20.74 -10.47
N MET A 60 12.86 19.88 -11.16
CA MET A 60 13.28 19.34 -12.46
C MET A 60 13.54 20.48 -13.46
N SER A 61 14.67 20.44 -14.15
CA SER A 61 15.04 21.43 -15.16
C SER A 61 15.93 20.85 -16.24
N LYS A 62 15.76 21.32 -17.48
CA LYS A 62 16.60 20.90 -18.62
C LYS A 62 18.07 21.22 -18.40
N THR A 63 18.39 22.34 -17.75
CA THR A 63 19.76 22.78 -17.48
C THR A 63 20.50 21.84 -16.52
N LEU A 64 19.82 21.28 -15.53
CA LEU A 64 20.39 20.31 -14.59
C LEU A 64 20.39 18.87 -15.13
N LYS A 65 19.75 18.64 -16.29
CA LYS A 65 19.54 17.32 -16.88
C LYS A 65 18.99 16.30 -15.88
N ASN A 66 18.16 16.77 -14.94
CA ASN A 66 17.49 15.97 -13.92
C ASN A 66 15.98 15.81 -14.22
N VAL A 67 15.61 16.00 -15.49
CA VAL A 67 14.23 15.79 -15.95
C VAL A 67 14.03 14.31 -16.18
N VAL A 68 12.99 13.75 -15.59
CA VAL A 68 12.55 12.39 -15.89
C VAL A 68 11.46 12.47 -16.95
N ASN A 69 11.62 11.72 -18.03
CA ASN A 69 10.63 11.63 -19.08
C ASN A 69 9.63 10.51 -18.75
N PRO A 70 8.33 10.80 -18.59
CA PRO A 70 7.32 9.78 -18.30
C PRO A 70 7.27 8.67 -19.35
N ASP A 71 7.56 8.98 -20.61
CA ASP A 71 7.53 7.99 -21.71
C ASP A 71 8.56 6.89 -21.49
N ASP A 72 9.79 7.24 -21.07
CA ASP A 72 10.88 6.30 -20.81
C ASP A 72 10.49 5.34 -19.66
N VAL A 73 9.85 5.87 -18.60
CA VAL A 73 9.37 5.08 -17.46
C VAL A 73 8.23 4.17 -17.88
N CYS A 74 7.30 4.66 -18.72
CA CYS A 74 6.18 3.88 -19.23
C CYS A 74 6.64 2.77 -20.19
N GLU A 75 7.64 3.02 -21.03
CA GLU A 75 8.23 2.00 -21.92
C GLU A 75 8.94 0.92 -21.11
N GLN A 76 9.69 1.29 -20.08
CA GLN A 76 10.45 0.35 -19.27
C GLN A 76 9.58 -0.47 -18.31
N TYR A 77 8.60 0.15 -17.64
CA TYR A 77 7.85 -0.48 -16.54
C TYR A 77 6.36 -0.67 -16.82
N GLY A 78 5.80 0.07 -17.78
CA GLY A 78 4.38 0.10 -18.10
C GLY A 78 3.64 1.26 -17.42
N VAL A 79 2.57 1.74 -18.06
CA VAL A 79 1.79 2.92 -17.64
C VAL A 79 1.14 2.72 -16.26
N ASP A 80 0.64 1.52 -15.95
CA ASP A 80 0.04 1.25 -14.63
C ASP A 80 1.07 1.29 -13.50
N ALA A 81 2.30 0.83 -13.76
CA ALA A 81 3.38 0.89 -12.77
C ALA A 81 3.78 2.35 -12.47
N PHE A 82 3.83 3.18 -13.52
CA PHE A 82 4.05 4.62 -13.42
C PHE A 82 2.96 5.31 -12.59
N ARG A 83 1.68 5.11 -12.94
CA ARG A 83 0.52 5.68 -12.22
C ARG A 83 0.50 5.29 -10.74
N LEU A 84 0.70 4.01 -10.45
CA LEU A 84 0.74 3.51 -9.08
C LEU A 84 1.91 4.11 -8.31
N TYR A 85 3.07 4.25 -8.93
CA TYR A 85 4.23 4.85 -8.27
C TYR A 85 3.94 6.31 -7.91
N GLU A 86 3.42 7.10 -8.86
CA GLU A 86 3.05 8.49 -8.60
C GLU A 86 2.09 8.64 -7.41
N MET A 87 1.08 7.78 -7.34
CA MET A 87 0.12 7.76 -6.24
C MET A 87 0.71 7.23 -4.92
N PHE A 88 1.78 6.42 -4.96
CA PHE A 88 2.34 5.74 -3.79
C PHE A 88 3.50 6.48 -3.12
N MET A 89 4.17 7.42 -3.81
CA MET A 89 5.32 8.15 -3.26
C MET A 89 5.03 8.89 -1.94
N GLY A 90 3.76 9.08 -1.57
CA GLY A 90 3.28 9.53 -0.27
C GLY A 90 2.10 10.49 -0.43
N PRO A 91 1.78 11.32 0.59
CA PRO A 91 0.61 12.21 0.53
C PRO A 91 0.64 13.14 -0.69
N LEU A 92 -0.48 13.27 -1.42
CA LEU A 92 -0.51 14.01 -2.70
C LEU A 92 -0.15 15.50 -2.55
N ALA A 93 -0.39 16.09 -1.37
CA ALA A 93 -0.06 17.49 -1.09
C ALA A 93 1.44 17.75 -0.91
N ASP A 94 2.23 16.72 -0.59
CA ASP A 94 3.64 16.87 -0.27
C ASP A 94 4.51 16.85 -1.52
N SER A 95 5.46 17.79 -1.61
CA SER A 95 6.49 17.77 -2.66
C SER A 95 7.51 16.67 -2.38
N LYS A 96 7.91 15.92 -3.41
CA LYS A 96 8.81 14.78 -3.26
C LYS A 96 9.79 14.66 -4.43
N PRO A 97 11.03 14.23 -4.18
CA PRO A 97 11.93 13.86 -5.25
C PRO A 97 11.45 12.57 -5.91
N TRP A 98 11.46 12.56 -7.24
CA TRP A 98 11.35 11.34 -8.02
C TRP A 98 12.57 10.45 -7.77
N ASN A 99 12.34 9.15 -7.59
CA ASN A 99 13.38 8.15 -7.37
C ASN A 99 13.14 6.90 -8.24
N ASP A 100 13.85 6.80 -9.37
CA ASP A 100 13.74 5.68 -10.31
C ASP A 100 13.95 4.31 -9.67
N ARG A 101 14.72 4.24 -8.57
CA ARG A 101 15.01 2.99 -7.86
C ARG A 101 13.77 2.37 -7.20
N ASP A 102 12.71 3.15 -6.99
CA ASP A 102 11.49 2.71 -6.32
C ASP A 102 10.40 2.23 -7.29
N VAL A 103 10.42 2.67 -8.57
CA VAL A 103 9.46 2.26 -9.61
C VAL A 103 9.39 0.74 -9.81
N PRO A 104 10.50 -0.02 -9.78
CA PRO A 104 10.43 -1.49 -9.85
C PRO A 104 9.56 -2.13 -8.76
N GLY A 105 9.35 -1.45 -7.62
CA GLY A 105 8.47 -1.91 -6.55
C GLY A 105 7.01 -2.00 -6.96
N THR A 106 6.47 -0.98 -7.63
CA THR A 106 5.08 -0.98 -8.11
C THR A 106 4.88 -1.95 -9.26
N ARG A 107 5.89 -2.11 -10.13
CA ARG A 107 5.86 -3.14 -11.17
C ARG A 107 5.77 -4.55 -10.58
N ARG A 108 6.61 -4.88 -9.58
CA ARG A 108 6.54 -6.18 -8.89
C ARG A 108 5.20 -6.41 -8.21
N PHE A 109 4.57 -5.37 -7.67
CA PHE A 109 3.21 -5.47 -7.13
C PHE A 109 2.20 -5.86 -8.22
N LEU A 110 2.23 -5.21 -9.39
CA LEU A 110 1.37 -5.56 -10.52
C LEU A 110 1.62 -6.99 -11.03
N ASP A 111 2.89 -7.43 -11.08
CA ASP A 111 3.21 -8.81 -11.46
C ASP A 111 2.63 -9.82 -10.45
N ARG A 112 2.59 -9.48 -9.15
CA ARG A 112 1.92 -10.30 -8.12
C ARG A 112 0.41 -10.32 -8.30
N VAL A 113 -0.21 -9.17 -8.59
CA VAL A 113 -1.64 -9.09 -8.93
C VAL A 113 -1.94 -9.98 -10.12
N TRP A 114 -1.15 -9.89 -11.20
CA TRP A 114 -1.32 -10.74 -12.36
C TRP A 114 -1.26 -12.23 -12.01
N ARG A 115 -0.26 -12.66 -11.23
CA ARG A 115 -0.08 -14.07 -10.81
C ARG A 115 -1.17 -14.60 -9.87
N LEU A 116 -1.85 -13.71 -9.15
CA LEU A 116 -3.01 -14.05 -8.34
C LEU A 116 -4.17 -14.52 -9.22
N PHE A 117 -4.34 -13.90 -10.39
CA PHE A 117 -5.43 -14.22 -11.32
C PHE A 117 -5.03 -15.22 -12.39
N VAL A 118 -3.78 -15.19 -12.86
CA VAL A 118 -3.28 -15.97 -14.00
C VAL A 118 -2.15 -16.86 -13.52
N ASP A 119 -2.28 -18.17 -13.76
CA ASP A 119 -1.22 -19.11 -13.42
C ASP A 119 -0.15 -19.11 -14.52
N PRO A 120 1.12 -18.74 -14.23
CA PRO A 120 2.16 -18.74 -15.25
C PRO A 120 2.46 -20.13 -15.82
N ASP A 121 2.20 -21.18 -15.04
CA ASP A 121 2.46 -22.58 -15.42
C ASP A 121 1.20 -23.30 -15.94
N GLY A 122 0.07 -22.59 -16.05
CA GLY A 122 -1.21 -23.15 -16.45
C GLY A 122 -1.68 -22.68 -17.84
N ASP A 123 -2.49 -23.50 -18.50
CA ASP A 123 -3.05 -23.19 -19.82
C ASP A 123 -4.36 -22.35 -19.75
N ALA A 124 -4.90 -22.14 -18.55
CA ALA A 124 -6.14 -21.42 -18.34
C ALA A 124 -5.94 -19.90 -18.45
N LYS A 125 -6.95 -19.19 -19.00
CA LYS A 125 -6.92 -17.71 -19.12
C LYS A 125 -6.76 -17.01 -17.76
N VAL A 126 -7.39 -17.60 -16.74
CA VAL A 126 -7.32 -17.27 -15.31
C VAL A 126 -7.37 -18.56 -14.50
N ARG A 127 -6.93 -18.52 -13.24
CA ARG A 127 -7.04 -19.62 -12.28
C ARG A 127 -8.51 -20.04 -12.12
N PRO A 128 -8.83 -21.34 -12.02
CA PRO A 128 -10.21 -21.81 -11.90
C PRO A 128 -10.99 -21.19 -10.73
N GLN A 129 -10.32 -20.93 -9.60
CA GLN A 129 -10.92 -20.33 -8.40
C GLN A 129 -11.45 -18.91 -8.65
N VAL A 130 -10.82 -18.16 -9.56
CA VAL A 130 -11.24 -16.80 -9.96
C VAL A 130 -12.60 -16.83 -10.66
N LEU A 131 -12.99 -17.97 -11.25
CA LEU A 131 -14.28 -18.16 -11.91
C LEU A 131 -15.28 -18.94 -11.05
N ALA A 132 -14.86 -19.39 -9.86
CA ALA A 132 -15.67 -20.22 -9.00
C ALA A 132 -16.67 -19.37 -8.21
N GLU A 133 -17.94 -19.77 -8.25
CA GLU A 133 -18.98 -19.19 -7.42
C GLU A 133 -18.93 -19.80 -6.02
N ARG A 134 -19.08 -18.97 -4.98
CA ARG A 134 -19.15 -19.45 -3.60
C ARG A 134 -20.59 -19.76 -3.19
N ASN A 135 -20.81 -20.97 -2.70
CA ASN A 135 -22.07 -21.36 -2.07
C ASN A 135 -22.01 -21.08 -0.55
N GLY A 136 -22.76 -20.07 -0.09
CA GLY A 136 -22.88 -19.73 1.32
C GLY A 136 -21.91 -18.65 1.80
N LYS A 137 -21.90 -18.39 3.12
CA LYS A 137 -21.05 -17.37 3.74
C LYS A 137 -19.57 -17.78 3.72
N PRO A 138 -18.63 -16.83 3.57
CA PRO A 138 -17.20 -17.13 3.66
C PRO A 138 -16.86 -17.65 5.06
N ALA A 139 -15.98 -18.64 5.12
CA ALA A 139 -15.49 -19.27 6.35
C ALA A 139 -14.01 -19.65 6.18
N GLY A 140 -13.27 -19.79 7.29
CA GLY A 140 -11.83 -20.08 7.27
C GLY A 140 -11.06 -19.03 6.46
N ASP A 141 -10.15 -19.49 5.61
CA ASP A 141 -9.33 -18.67 4.70
C ASP A 141 -10.16 -17.70 3.83
N ALA A 142 -11.34 -18.12 3.37
CA ALA A 142 -12.23 -17.23 2.60
C ALA A 142 -12.76 -16.07 3.44
N LEU A 143 -13.02 -16.28 4.73
CA LEU A 143 -13.41 -15.21 5.64
C LEU A 143 -12.24 -14.26 5.89
N GLU A 144 -11.02 -14.79 6.02
CA GLU A 144 -9.83 -13.94 6.16
C GLU A 144 -9.63 -13.05 4.92
N LEU A 145 -9.84 -13.59 3.72
CA LEU A 145 -9.79 -12.83 2.47
C LEU A 145 -10.85 -11.72 2.41
N GLU A 146 -12.09 -12.02 2.78
CA GLU A 146 -13.17 -11.03 2.81
C GLU A 146 -12.90 -9.91 3.82
N ARG A 147 -12.44 -10.25 5.02
CA ARG A 147 -12.04 -9.25 6.02
C ARG A 147 -10.89 -8.39 5.50
N ALA A 148 -9.87 -8.99 4.89
CA ALA A 148 -8.73 -8.28 4.33
C ALA A 148 -9.15 -7.35 3.18
N PHE A 149 -10.02 -7.80 2.29
CA PHE A 149 -10.50 -6.99 1.17
C PHE A 149 -11.39 -5.83 1.63
N ASN A 150 -12.29 -6.04 2.58
CA ASN A 150 -13.15 -4.96 3.08
C ASN A 150 -12.34 -3.88 3.81
N ARG A 151 -11.31 -4.25 4.59
CA ARG A 151 -10.36 -3.26 5.14
C ARG A 151 -9.59 -2.51 4.04
N CYS A 152 -9.23 -3.21 2.97
CA CYS A 152 -8.61 -2.58 1.81
C CYS A 152 -9.56 -1.56 1.17
N LEU A 153 -10.79 -1.97 0.87
CA LEU A 153 -11.81 -1.15 0.24
C LEU A 153 -12.16 0.08 1.07
N GLU A 154 -12.31 -0.04 2.39
CA GLU A 154 -12.54 1.09 3.30
C GLU A 154 -11.43 2.17 3.14
N ARG A 155 -10.17 1.75 3.09
CA ARG A 155 -9.03 2.67 2.88
C ARG A 155 -8.99 3.25 1.46
N VAL A 156 -9.44 2.49 0.45
CA VAL A 156 -9.56 3.00 -0.92
C VAL A 156 -10.63 4.08 -1.01
N GLU A 157 -11.79 3.87 -0.39
CA GLU A 157 -12.90 4.86 -0.35
C GLU A 157 -12.51 6.12 0.41
N ASP A 158 -11.84 5.97 1.56
CA ASP A 158 -11.27 7.10 2.31
C ASP A 158 -10.34 7.95 1.43
N SER A 159 -9.59 7.29 0.53
CA SER A 159 -8.63 7.98 -0.33
C SER A 159 -9.24 8.86 -1.40
N PHE A 160 -10.41 8.53 -1.92
CA PHE A 160 -11.13 9.45 -2.83
C PHE A 160 -11.69 10.65 -2.09
N THR A 161 -12.02 10.48 -0.80
CA THR A 161 -12.51 11.58 0.03
C THR A 161 -11.39 12.51 0.44
N HIS A 162 -10.24 11.98 0.84
CA HIS A 162 -9.13 12.75 1.44
C HIS A 162 -7.92 12.95 0.52
N PHE A 163 -7.93 12.40 -0.70
CA PHE A 163 -6.81 12.42 -1.65
C PHE A 163 -5.51 11.81 -1.08
N ASN A 164 -5.63 10.84 -0.16
CA ASN A 164 -4.50 10.14 0.46
C ASN A 164 -4.13 8.84 -0.30
N PHE A 165 -4.06 8.89 -1.64
CA PHE A 165 -3.91 7.71 -2.52
C PHE A 165 -2.76 6.75 -2.18
N ASN A 166 -1.71 7.23 -1.54
CA ASN A 166 -0.60 6.39 -1.07
C ASN A 166 -1.06 5.35 -0.03
N THR A 167 -2.05 5.69 0.79
CA THR A 167 -2.62 4.76 1.79
C THR A 167 -3.48 3.70 1.12
N ALA A 168 -4.18 4.03 0.02
CA ALA A 168 -4.94 3.09 -0.79
C ALA A 168 -4.03 2.09 -1.52
N VAL A 169 -2.94 2.56 -2.13
CA VAL A 169 -1.95 1.67 -2.75
C VAL A 169 -1.32 0.74 -1.70
N ALA A 170 -1.00 1.25 -0.51
CA ALA A 170 -0.51 0.41 0.58
C ALA A 170 -1.56 -0.63 1.03
N ALA A 171 -2.84 -0.28 1.05
CA ALA A 171 -3.93 -1.19 1.37
C ALA A 171 -4.05 -2.34 0.36
N PHE A 172 -3.90 -2.05 -0.95
CA PHE A 172 -3.82 -3.10 -1.97
C PHE A 172 -2.62 -4.03 -1.76
N MET A 173 -1.45 -3.48 -1.42
CA MET A 173 -0.27 -4.30 -1.12
C MET A 173 -0.48 -5.21 0.09
N GLU A 174 -1.13 -4.71 1.14
CA GLU A 174 -1.51 -5.48 2.33
C GLU A 174 -2.50 -6.60 1.98
N PHE A 175 -3.57 -6.29 1.24
CA PHE A 175 -4.52 -7.30 0.76
C PHE A 175 -3.81 -8.38 -0.06
N MET A 176 -2.91 -7.99 -0.96
CA MET A 176 -2.14 -8.94 -1.77
C MET A 176 -1.28 -9.90 -0.94
N ASN A 177 -0.80 -9.48 0.24
CA ASN A 177 -0.06 -10.36 1.14
C ASN A 177 -0.95 -11.45 1.77
N THR A 178 -2.22 -11.16 2.02
CA THR A 178 -3.21 -12.16 2.46
C THR A 178 -3.66 -13.01 1.27
N ALA A 179 -4.05 -12.39 0.15
CA ALA A 179 -4.53 -13.07 -1.05
C ALA A 179 -3.53 -14.10 -1.59
N SER A 180 -2.22 -13.77 -1.56
CA SER A 180 -1.16 -14.68 -2.02
C SER A 180 -1.03 -15.96 -1.16
N LYS A 181 -1.52 -15.96 0.09
CA LYS A 181 -1.47 -17.14 0.98
C LYS A 181 -2.67 -18.07 0.79
N HIS A 182 -3.79 -17.51 0.35
CA HIS A 182 -5.08 -18.21 0.29
C HIS A 182 -5.64 -18.24 -1.15
N VAL A 183 -4.76 -18.42 -2.14
CA VAL A 183 -5.13 -18.43 -3.57
C VAL A 183 -6.24 -19.44 -3.86
N ASP A 184 -6.21 -20.61 -3.19
CA ASP A 184 -7.22 -21.66 -3.35
C ASP A 184 -8.59 -21.30 -2.77
N SER A 185 -8.66 -20.25 -1.95
CA SER A 185 -9.90 -19.77 -1.33
C SER A 185 -10.49 -18.54 -2.02
N LEU A 186 -9.89 -18.07 -3.12
CA LEU A 186 -10.48 -17.04 -3.95
C LEU A 186 -11.83 -17.50 -4.52
N ASP A 187 -12.70 -16.54 -4.79
CA ASP A 187 -13.93 -16.74 -5.54
C ASP A 187 -14.14 -15.57 -6.52
N ARG A 188 -15.09 -15.75 -7.42
CA ARG A 188 -15.39 -14.80 -8.47
C ARG A 188 -15.85 -13.44 -7.95
N ASP A 189 -16.74 -13.41 -6.96
CA ASP A 189 -17.26 -12.17 -6.38
C ASP A 189 -16.15 -11.30 -5.76
N LEU A 190 -15.25 -11.90 -4.98
CA LEU A 190 -14.10 -11.21 -4.40
C LEU A 190 -13.15 -10.68 -5.49
N CYS A 191 -12.84 -11.51 -6.48
CA CYS A 191 -11.96 -11.18 -7.58
C CYS A 191 -12.50 -10.02 -8.43
N GLU A 192 -13.79 -10.04 -8.77
CA GLU A 192 -14.48 -8.97 -9.49
C GLU A 192 -14.44 -7.65 -8.71
N ARG A 193 -14.81 -7.67 -7.41
CA ARG A 193 -14.75 -6.47 -6.57
C ARG A 193 -13.34 -5.90 -6.45
N PHE A 194 -12.33 -6.77 -6.31
CA PHE A 194 -10.93 -6.33 -6.28
C PHE A 194 -10.50 -5.66 -7.58
N VAL A 195 -10.84 -6.24 -8.73
CA VAL A 195 -10.52 -5.67 -10.05
C VAL A 195 -11.18 -4.30 -10.23
N CYS A 196 -12.46 -4.15 -9.83
CA CYS A 196 -13.15 -2.87 -9.86
C CYS A 196 -12.51 -1.82 -8.93
N ALA A 197 -12.10 -2.21 -7.72
CA ALA A 197 -11.43 -1.32 -6.78
C ALA A 197 -10.06 -0.86 -7.29
N LEU A 198 -9.32 -1.75 -7.97
CA LEU A 198 -7.98 -1.45 -8.51
C LEU A 198 -8.03 -0.56 -9.77
N ALA A 199 -9.11 -0.62 -10.54
CA ALA A 199 -9.23 0.02 -11.86
C ALA A 199 -8.90 1.53 -11.89
N PRO A 200 -9.28 2.37 -10.91
CA PRO A 200 -8.89 3.79 -10.90
C PRO A 200 -7.36 4.00 -10.85
N PHE A 201 -6.64 3.06 -10.25
CA PHE A 201 -5.20 3.14 -10.02
C PHE A 201 -4.41 2.49 -11.17
N ALA A 202 -4.79 1.26 -11.56
CA ALA A 202 -4.17 0.47 -12.61
C ALA A 202 -5.22 -0.02 -13.64
N PRO A 203 -5.71 0.88 -14.50
CA PRO A 203 -6.84 0.58 -15.39
C PRO A 203 -6.53 -0.48 -16.44
N HIS A 204 -5.30 -0.56 -16.96
CA HIS A 204 -5.00 -1.45 -18.08
C HIS A 204 -4.99 -2.92 -17.64
N ILE A 205 -4.32 -3.22 -16.52
CA ILE A 205 -4.35 -4.57 -15.93
C ILE A 205 -5.76 -4.92 -15.47
N ALA A 206 -6.53 -3.97 -14.93
CA ALA A 206 -7.90 -4.22 -14.47
C ALA A 206 -8.83 -4.58 -15.65
N GLU A 207 -8.75 -3.85 -16.77
CA GLU A 207 -9.52 -4.16 -17.99
C GLU A 207 -9.16 -5.54 -18.55
N GLU A 208 -7.87 -5.88 -18.62
CA GLU A 208 -7.42 -7.18 -19.12
C GLU A 208 -7.92 -8.32 -18.21
N LEU A 209 -7.81 -8.17 -16.88
CA LEU A 209 -8.31 -9.17 -15.93
C LEU A 209 -9.84 -9.30 -16.01
N TRP A 210 -10.57 -8.19 -16.11
CA TRP A 210 -12.02 -8.17 -16.28
C TRP A 210 -12.46 -8.93 -17.54
N SER A 211 -11.80 -8.68 -18.67
CA SER A 211 -12.06 -9.41 -19.92
C SER A 211 -11.72 -10.90 -19.80
N ARG A 212 -10.60 -11.25 -19.16
CA ARG A 212 -10.19 -12.64 -18.95
C ARG A 212 -11.12 -13.43 -18.04
N MET A 213 -11.78 -12.76 -17.08
CA MET A 213 -12.85 -13.34 -16.26
C MET A 213 -14.15 -13.59 -17.05
N GLY A 214 -14.20 -13.21 -18.33
CA GLY A 214 -15.30 -13.50 -19.24
C GLY A 214 -16.33 -12.38 -19.36
N HIS A 215 -16.09 -11.21 -18.76
CA HIS A 215 -17.01 -10.09 -18.87
C HIS A 215 -16.97 -9.44 -20.25
N THR A 216 -18.13 -8.93 -20.66
CA THR A 216 -18.27 -8.09 -21.86
C THR A 216 -18.40 -6.62 -21.47
N GLY A 217 -17.77 -5.73 -22.23
CA GLY A 217 -17.66 -4.31 -21.86
C GLY A 217 -16.47 -4.07 -20.93
N GLY A 218 -16.17 -2.79 -20.65
CA GLY A 218 -15.02 -2.42 -19.83
C GLY A 218 -15.33 -2.35 -18.34
N VAL A 219 -14.34 -2.63 -17.50
CA VAL A 219 -14.42 -2.50 -16.03
C VAL A 219 -14.83 -1.09 -15.60
N THR A 220 -14.52 -0.08 -16.43
CA THR A 220 -14.94 1.31 -16.26
C THR A 220 -16.47 1.52 -16.18
N ARG A 221 -17.27 0.53 -16.63
CA ARG A 221 -18.74 0.55 -16.55
C ARG A 221 -19.29 -0.36 -15.47
N ALA A 222 -18.44 -1.11 -14.79
CA ALA A 222 -18.86 -1.94 -13.67
C ALA A 222 -19.29 -1.04 -12.49
N PRO A 223 -20.26 -1.49 -11.68
CA PRO A 223 -20.58 -0.79 -10.44
C PRO A 223 -19.37 -0.78 -9.51
N TRP A 224 -19.23 0.29 -8.73
CA TRP A 224 -18.26 0.33 -7.64
C TRP A 224 -18.57 -0.79 -6.63
N PRO A 225 -17.56 -1.53 -6.13
CA PRO A 225 -17.79 -2.58 -5.15
C PRO A 225 -18.34 -1.99 -3.84
N GLU A 226 -19.35 -2.63 -3.28
CA GLU A 226 -19.93 -2.21 -2.00
C GLU A 226 -19.09 -2.73 -0.82
N LEU A 227 -18.78 -1.83 0.11
CA LEU A 227 -18.20 -2.19 1.41
C LEU A 227 -19.20 -3.02 2.22
N ARG A 228 -18.74 -4.13 2.81
CA ARG A 228 -19.53 -5.06 3.62
C ARG A 228 -19.10 -4.95 5.09
N PRO A 229 -19.75 -4.11 5.92
CA PRO A 229 -19.30 -3.79 7.28
C PRO A 229 -19.21 -5.00 8.21
N GLU A 230 -19.98 -6.06 7.95
CA GLU A 230 -19.94 -7.31 8.71
C GLU A 230 -18.55 -7.99 8.67
N TYR A 231 -17.74 -7.74 7.63
CA TYR A 231 -16.38 -8.25 7.52
C TYR A 231 -15.32 -7.29 8.07
N LEU A 232 -15.71 -6.11 8.57
CA LEU A 232 -14.81 -5.23 9.33
C LEU A 232 -14.81 -5.57 10.82
N VAL A 233 -15.82 -6.33 11.28
CA VAL A 233 -15.90 -6.78 12.66
C VAL A 233 -14.92 -7.95 12.88
N GLU A 234 -13.92 -7.71 13.73
CA GLU A 234 -13.07 -8.77 14.26
C GLU A 234 -13.63 -9.26 15.60
N ASP A 235 -13.66 -10.59 15.79
CA ASP A 235 -14.06 -11.20 17.06
C ASP A 235 -12.91 -11.19 18.08
N ASP A 236 -11.68 -11.06 17.58
CA ASP A 236 -10.42 -11.09 18.31
C ASP A 236 -9.39 -10.14 17.68
N PHE A 237 -8.48 -9.61 18.50
CA PHE A 237 -7.42 -8.70 18.07
C PHE A 237 -6.04 -9.25 18.46
N GLU A 238 -4.98 -8.81 17.79
CA GLU A 238 -3.60 -9.11 18.20
C GLU A 238 -3.24 -8.29 19.46
N LEU A 239 -3.14 -8.96 20.60
CA LEU A 239 -2.69 -8.39 21.85
C LEU A 239 -1.16 -8.38 21.90
N VAL A 240 -0.56 -7.18 21.85
CA VAL A 240 0.88 -7.00 22.04
C VAL A 240 1.22 -7.04 23.52
N VAL A 241 2.18 -7.90 23.91
CA VAL A 241 2.60 -8.05 25.30
C VAL A 241 4.01 -7.48 25.49
N GLN A 242 4.14 -6.56 26.44
CA GLN A 242 5.36 -5.80 26.70
C GLN A 242 5.85 -5.98 28.14
N VAL A 243 7.17 -5.85 28.32
CA VAL A 243 7.82 -5.73 29.63
C VAL A 243 8.72 -4.50 29.61
N MET A 244 8.50 -3.56 30.53
CA MET A 244 9.20 -2.28 30.56
C MET A 244 9.19 -1.55 29.19
N GLY A 245 8.05 -1.60 28.50
CA GLY A 245 7.86 -0.97 27.19
C GLY A 245 8.49 -1.69 26.00
N LYS A 246 9.21 -2.81 26.22
CA LYS A 246 9.78 -3.64 25.14
C LYS A 246 8.84 -4.81 24.81
N ILE A 247 8.55 -5.03 23.53
CA ILE A 247 7.72 -6.15 23.07
C ILE A 247 8.40 -7.48 23.40
N ARG A 248 7.66 -8.40 24.04
CA ARG A 248 8.12 -9.73 24.44
C ARG A 248 7.27 -10.87 23.87
N GLY A 249 6.02 -10.59 23.52
CA GLY A 249 5.15 -11.56 22.89
C GLY A 249 3.98 -10.91 22.17
N ARG A 250 3.26 -11.71 21.41
CA ARG A 250 2.00 -11.39 20.76
C ARG A 250 1.06 -12.59 20.88
N THR A 251 -0.22 -12.34 21.11
CA THR A 251 -1.25 -13.38 21.21
C THR A 251 -2.57 -12.85 20.67
N ARG A 252 -3.58 -13.70 20.44
CA ARG A 252 -4.93 -13.27 20.02
C ARG A 252 -5.85 -13.20 21.23
N ALA A 253 -6.55 -12.09 21.40
CA ALA A 253 -7.50 -11.88 22.49
C ALA A 253 -8.88 -11.51 21.94
N PRO A 254 -9.98 -12.05 22.50
CA PRO A 254 -11.32 -11.64 22.09
C PRO A 254 -11.54 -10.13 22.25
N MET A 255 -12.24 -9.49 21.32
CA MET A 255 -12.59 -8.06 21.41
C MET A 255 -13.44 -7.75 22.65
N ALA A 256 -14.21 -8.72 23.13
CA ALA A 256 -15.02 -8.62 24.33
C ALA A 256 -14.24 -8.91 25.64
N ALA A 257 -12.93 -9.22 25.57
CA ALA A 257 -12.15 -9.54 26.75
C ALA A 257 -12.01 -8.33 27.68
N ASP A 258 -12.31 -8.53 28.96
CA ASP A 258 -12.09 -7.54 30.01
C ASP A 258 -10.60 -7.43 30.40
N LYS A 259 -10.28 -6.48 31.27
CA LYS A 259 -8.89 -6.19 31.62
C LYS A 259 -8.23 -7.38 32.31
N GLU A 260 -8.98 -8.06 33.16
CA GLU A 260 -8.55 -9.22 33.92
C GLU A 260 -8.21 -10.39 32.99
N ALA A 261 -9.08 -10.72 32.02
CA ALA A 261 -8.84 -11.74 31.02
C ALA A 261 -7.62 -11.40 30.14
N LEU A 262 -7.48 -10.14 29.72
CA LEU A 262 -6.32 -9.68 28.95
C LEU A 262 -5.02 -9.80 29.74
N GLU A 263 -5.01 -9.48 31.03
CA GLU A 263 -3.84 -9.63 31.88
C GLU A 263 -3.44 -11.09 32.05
N VAL A 264 -4.40 -11.99 32.31
CA VAL A 264 -4.15 -13.43 32.44
C VAL A 264 -3.55 -13.99 31.15
N LEU A 265 -4.15 -13.68 30.01
CA LEU A 265 -3.67 -14.12 28.70
C LEU A 265 -2.26 -13.57 28.41
N ALA A 266 -2.01 -12.31 28.72
CA ALA A 266 -0.70 -11.68 28.54
C ALA A 266 0.37 -12.33 29.43
N ARG A 267 0.07 -12.64 30.69
CA ARG A 267 0.99 -13.35 31.61
C ARG A 267 1.39 -14.72 31.06
N ALA A 268 0.40 -15.50 30.61
CA ALA A 268 0.65 -16.81 30.02
C ALA A 268 1.53 -16.74 28.75
N THR A 269 1.40 -15.67 27.97
CA THR A 269 2.15 -15.47 26.71
C THR A 269 3.65 -15.24 26.96
N ILE A 270 4.03 -14.63 28.08
CA ILE A 270 5.42 -14.21 28.35
C ILE A 270 5.94 -14.71 29.71
N GLU A 271 5.47 -15.88 30.16
CA GLU A 271 5.76 -16.42 31.50
C GLU A 271 7.27 -16.44 31.81
N SER A 272 8.10 -16.93 30.88
CA SER A 272 9.57 -16.97 31.01
C SER A 272 10.22 -15.58 31.12
N ASN A 273 9.57 -14.52 30.61
CA ASN A 273 10.08 -13.17 30.73
C ASN A 273 9.76 -12.52 32.09
N LEU A 274 8.80 -13.08 32.81
CA LEU A 274 8.33 -12.63 34.13
C LEU A 274 8.95 -13.44 35.28
N GLU A 275 9.55 -14.59 34.99
CA GLU A 275 10.17 -15.46 35.99
C GLU A 275 11.23 -14.73 36.83
N GLY A 276 11.13 -14.87 38.15
CA GLY A 276 12.03 -14.24 39.12
C GLY A 276 11.89 -12.73 39.28
N LYS A 277 10.89 -12.10 38.65
CA LYS A 277 10.66 -10.65 38.71
C LYS A 277 9.39 -10.30 39.45
N GLU A 278 9.41 -9.17 40.16
CA GLU A 278 8.23 -8.66 40.85
C GLU A 278 7.46 -7.70 39.94
N ILE A 279 6.17 -7.96 39.69
CA ILE A 279 5.32 -7.06 38.89
C ILE A 279 4.83 -5.93 39.78
N VAL A 280 5.34 -4.73 39.52
CA VAL A 280 4.99 -3.49 40.26
C VAL A 280 3.71 -2.87 39.72
N LYS A 281 3.47 -2.97 38.41
CA LYS A 281 2.31 -2.39 37.75
C LYS A 281 1.99 -3.10 36.44
N THR A 282 0.72 -3.42 36.22
CA THR A 282 0.20 -3.84 34.92
C THR A 282 -0.54 -2.68 34.27
N ILE A 283 -0.26 -2.43 32.98
CA ILE A 283 -0.96 -1.43 32.17
C ILE A 283 -1.68 -2.16 31.06
N VAL A 284 -3.01 -2.17 31.12
CA VAL A 284 -3.88 -2.76 30.09
C VAL A 284 -4.50 -1.66 29.25
N VAL A 285 -4.26 -1.71 27.95
CA VAL A 285 -4.95 -0.88 26.95
C VAL A 285 -5.85 -1.83 26.14
N PRO A 286 -7.17 -1.86 26.42
CA PRO A 286 -8.12 -2.74 25.73
C PRO A 286 -8.03 -2.57 24.21
N GLY A 287 -8.11 -3.69 23.48
CA GLY A 287 -7.99 -3.69 22.01
C GLY A 287 -6.58 -3.43 21.47
N ARG A 288 -5.54 -3.35 22.32
CA ARG A 288 -4.19 -2.98 21.87
C ARG A 288 -3.03 -3.73 22.53
N LEU A 289 -2.82 -3.56 23.84
CA LEU A 289 -1.62 -4.10 24.50
C LEU A 289 -1.79 -4.32 26.00
N VAL A 290 -0.93 -5.17 26.56
CA VAL A 290 -0.63 -5.25 28.00
C VAL A 290 0.86 -5.01 28.21
N ASN A 291 1.21 -4.12 29.13
CA ASN A 291 2.60 -3.86 29.53
C ASN A 291 2.81 -4.12 31.02
N PHE A 292 3.79 -4.97 31.35
CA PHE A 292 4.21 -5.26 32.71
C PHE A 292 5.42 -4.41 33.09
N VAL A 293 5.28 -3.64 34.16
CA VAL A 293 6.37 -2.95 34.83
C VAL A 293 6.89 -3.86 35.93
N VAL A 294 8.15 -4.28 35.80
CA VAL A 294 8.76 -5.28 36.68
C VAL A 294 9.99 -4.73 37.38
N LYS A 295 10.30 -5.25 38.58
CA LYS A 295 11.54 -5.03 39.32
C LYS A 295 12.34 -6.33 39.41
#